data_AF-A0AAX1XG52-F1
#
_entry.id   AF-A0AAX1XG52-F1
#
_cell.length_a   1.000
_cell.length_b   1.000
_cell.length_c   1.000
_cell.angle_alpha   90.00
_cell.angle_beta   90.00
_cell.angle_gamma   90.00
#
_symmetry.space_group_name_H-M   'P 1'
#
loop_
_entity.id
_entity.type
_entity.pdbx_description
1 polymer ?
#
loop_
_entity_poly.entity_id
_entity_poly.type
_entity_poly.pdbx_seq_one_letter_code
_entity_poly.pdbx_strand_id
1 'polypeptide(L)' 'MEELVSAFFRAVGSVLKIIAQLKLVELVGYSVGWVVAKTFTLGSFPSSSVTDSERVKVNYIGLLSILLCLAAIALLNRG' A
#
# COMPACT_ATOMS: atom_id res chain seq x y z
N MET A 1 -19.55 34.52 1.34
CA MET A 1 -18.13 34.46 1.73
C MET A 1 -17.83 33.24 2.60
N GLU A 2 -18.61 32.98 3.65
CA GLU A 2 -18.41 31.80 4.53
C GLU A 2 -18.60 30.45 3.83
N GLU A 3 -19.56 30.33 2.91
CA GLU A 3 -19.78 29.09 2.15
C GLU A 3 -18.61 28.75 1.22
N LEU A 4 -17.98 29.75 0.60
CA LEU A 4 -16.80 29.59 -0.24
C LEU A 4 -15.60 29.11 0.59
N VAL A 5 -15.42 29.70 1.77
CA VAL A 5 -14.36 29.31 2.72
C VAL A 5 -14.59 27.87 3.23
N SER A 6 -15.81 27.51 3.58
CA SER A 6 -16.19 26.15 4.00
C SER A 6 -15.96 25.12 2.89
N ALA A 7 -16.37 25.45 1.65
CA ALA A 7 -16.13 24.60 0.48
C ALA A 7 -14.63 24.39 0.22
N PHE A 8 -13.82 25.45 0.36
CA PHE A 8 -12.37 25.37 0.24
C PHE A 8 -11.76 24.43 1.29
N PHE A 9 -12.10 24.58 2.58
CA PHE A 9 -11.59 23.70 3.63
C PHE A 9 -12.02 22.24 3.44
N ARG A 10 -13.23 21.98 2.96
CA ARG A 10 -13.67 20.62 2.60
C ARG A 10 -12.84 20.03 1.47
N ALA A 11 -12.54 20.81 0.44
CA ALA A 11 -11.69 20.38 -0.67
C ALA A 11 -10.27 20.06 -0.19
N VAL A 12 -9.66 20.94 0.60
CA VAL A 12 -8.33 20.73 1.19
C VAL A 12 -8.32 19.49 2.09
N GLY A 13 -9.33 19.32 2.95
CA GLY A 13 -9.47 18.14 3.80
C GLY A 13 -9.58 16.84 2.99
N SER A 14 -10.31 16.86 1.88
CA SER A 14 -10.40 15.71 0.97
C SER A 14 -9.04 15.37 0.34
N VAL A 15 -8.30 16.38 -0.13
CA VAL A 15 -6.96 16.19 -0.70
C VAL A 15 -6.01 15.59 0.35
N LEU A 16 -6.00 16.13 1.57
CA LEU A 16 -5.17 15.59 2.65
C LEU A 16 -5.53 14.14 2.99
N LYS A 17 -6.83 13.81 2.99
CA LYS A 17 -7.30 12.43 3.20
C LYS A 17 -6.79 11.49 2.11
N ILE A 18 -6.84 11.90 0.83
CA ILE A 18 -6.32 11.11 -0.28
C ILE A 18 -4.81 10.90 -0.15
N ILE A 19 -4.05 11.94 0.18
CA ILE A 19 -2.59 11.84 0.38
C ILE A 19 -2.28 10.87 1.53
N ALA A 20 -3.00 10.99 2.65
CA ALA A 20 -2.84 10.08 3.78
C ALA A 20 -3.17 8.63 3.41
N GLN A 21 -4.25 8.41 2.65
CA GLN A 21 -4.62 7.09 2.15
C GLN A 21 -3.54 6.49 1.24
N LEU A 22 -2.98 7.28 0.30
CA LEU A 22 -1.90 6.82 -0.57
C LEU A 22 -0.65 6.42 0.24
N LYS A 23 -0.30 7.20 1.28
CA LYS A 23 0.82 6.87 2.17
C LYS A 23 0.58 5.62 3.00
N LEU A 24 -0.64 5.41 3.46
CA LEU A 24 -1.01 4.17 4.15
C LEU A 24 -0.93 2.97 3.21
N VAL A 25 -1.40 3.08 1.97
CA VAL A 25 -1.31 2.01 0.97
C VAL A 25 0.16 1.68 0.66
N GLU A 26 1.00 2.70 0.47
CA GLU A 26 2.44 2.53 0.25
C GLU A 26 3.11 1.83 1.44
N LEU A 27 2.78 2.23 2.67
CA LEU A 27 3.31 1.63 3.89
C LEU A 27 2.89 0.16 4.02
N VAL A 28 1.60 -0.13 3.89
CA VAL A 28 1.06 -1.49 4.04
C VAL A 28 1.59 -2.40 2.93
N GLY A 29 1.59 -1.93 1.67
CA GLY A 29 2.15 -2.67 0.54
C GLY A 29 3.63 -2.97 0.75
N TYR A 30 4.42 -2.00 1.18
CA TYR A 30 5.83 -2.24 1.48
C TYR A 30 6.05 -3.22 2.64
N SER A 31 5.31 -3.07 3.75
CA SER A 31 5.43 -3.97 4.91
C SER A 31 5.07 -5.41 4.58
N VAL A 32 3.93 -5.64 3.90
CA VAL A 32 3.53 -6.98 3.47
C VAL A 32 4.54 -7.54 2.48
N GLY A 33 4.92 -6.72 1.50
CA GLY A 33 5.89 -7.11 0.48
C GLY A 33 7.24 -7.48 1.06
N TRP A 34 7.68 -6.79 2.12
CA TRP A 34 8.92 -7.10 2.82
C TRP A 34 8.85 -8.48 3.43
N VAL A 35 7.80 -8.80 4.18
CA VAL A 35 7.63 -10.10 4.83
C VAL A 35 7.56 -11.22 3.79
N VAL A 36 6.76 -11.03 2.73
CA VAL A 36 6.62 -12.00 1.63
C VAL A 36 7.97 -12.20 0.94
N ALA A 37 8.62 -11.13 0.50
CA ALA A 37 9.93 -11.20 -0.15
C ALA A 37 10.98 -11.91 0.73
N LYS A 38 11.05 -11.56 2.01
CA LYS A 38 12.04 -12.11 2.95
C LYS A 38 11.79 -13.60 3.22
N THR A 39 10.53 -14.00 3.30
CA THR A 39 10.16 -15.41 3.51
C THR A 39 10.46 -16.27 2.28
N PHE A 40 10.03 -15.85 1.08
CA PHE A 40 10.23 -16.61 -0.15
C PHE A 40 11.70 -16.68 -0.60
N THR A 41 12.50 -15.68 -0.25
CA THR A 41 13.92 -15.63 -0.62
C THR A 41 14.85 -16.10 0.50
N LEU A 42 14.30 -16.69 1.57
CA LEU A 42 15.04 -17.18 2.73
C LEU A 42 16.00 -16.13 3.32
N GLY A 43 15.54 -14.88 3.35
CA GLY A 43 16.29 -13.74 3.89
C GLY A 43 17.19 -13.01 2.89
N SER A 44 17.38 -13.50 1.67
CA SER A 44 18.30 -12.87 0.70
C SER A 44 17.80 -11.56 0.11
N PHE A 45 16.49 -11.35 0.02
CA PHE A 45 15.87 -10.13 -0.51
C PHE A 45 14.68 -9.68 0.36
N PRO A 46 14.45 -8.38 0.54
CA PRO A 46 15.29 -7.24 0.16
C PRO A 46 16.59 -7.14 0.97
N SER A 47 17.58 -6.45 0.39
CA SER A 47 18.88 -6.19 1.03
C SER A 47 18.73 -5.30 2.27
N SER A 48 19.74 -5.31 3.16
CA SER A 48 19.73 -4.45 4.36
C SER A 48 19.83 -2.95 4.01
N SER A 49 20.45 -2.63 2.87
CA SER A 49 20.57 -1.26 2.33
C SER A 49 19.62 -1.08 1.15
N VAL A 50 18.34 -0.89 1.46
CA VAL A 50 17.25 -0.87 0.47
C VAL A 50 17.36 0.36 -0.43
N THR A 51 17.64 0.14 -1.71
CA THR A 51 17.58 1.19 -2.74
C THR A 51 16.12 1.56 -3.05
N ASP A 52 15.87 2.75 -3.61
CA ASP A 52 14.51 3.15 -4.02
C ASP A 52 13.90 2.20 -5.07
N SER A 53 14.74 1.63 -5.94
CA SER A 53 14.31 0.62 -6.91
C SER A 53 13.83 -0.67 -6.22
N GLU A 54 14.57 -1.15 -5.21
CA GLU A 54 14.15 -2.31 -4.42
C GLU A 54 12.89 -2.00 -3.61
N ARG A 55 12.78 -0.80 -3.04
CA ARG A 55 11.58 -0.37 -2.30
C ARG A 55 10.32 -0.49 -3.14
N VAL A 56 10.38 -0.01 -4.38
CA VAL A 56 9.26 -0.09 -5.33
C VAL A 56 8.91 -1.55 -5.66
N LYS A 57 9.91 -2.40 -5.91
CA LYS A 57 9.69 -3.84 -6.15
C LYS A 57 9.03 -4.53 -4.96
N VAL A 58 9.53 -4.28 -3.76
CA VAL A 58 8.97 -4.81 -2.50
C VAL A 58 7.53 -4.36 -2.34
N ASN A 59 7.24 -3.08 -2.56
CA ASN A 59 5.87 -2.57 -2.49
C ASN A 59 4.92 -3.28 -3.47
N TYR A 60 5.35 -3.50 -4.73
CA TYR A 60 4.55 -4.25 -5.70
C TYR A 60 4.32 -5.71 -5.30
N ILE A 61 5.32 -6.39 -4.73
CA ILE A 61 5.17 -7.75 -4.20
C ILE A 61 4.06 -7.77 -3.12
N GLY A 62 4.06 -6.78 -2.23
CA GLY A 62 3.04 -6.72 -1.18
C GLY A 62 1.64 -6.43 -1.70
N LEU A 63 1.51 -5.49 -2.63
CA LEU A 63 0.22 -5.20 -3.28
C LEU A 63 -0.32 -6.45 -4.02
N LEU A 64 0.53 -7.15 -4.76
CA LEU A 64 0.16 -8.39 -5.44
C LEU A 64 -0.29 -9.47 -4.43
N SER A 65 0.44 -9.60 -3.32
CA SER A 65 0.11 -10.56 -2.26
C SER A 65 -1.26 -10.29 -1.64
N ILE A 66 -1.57 -9.01 -1.35
CA ILE A 66 -2.88 -8.60 -0.85
C ILE A 66 -3.99 -8.93 -1.86
N LEU A 67 -3.77 -8.63 -3.14
CA LEU A 67 -4.73 -8.92 -4.20
C LEU A 67 -4.98 -10.43 -4.34
N LEU A 68 -3.94 -11.26 -4.25
CA LEU A 68 -4.07 -12.72 -4.29
C LEU A 68 -4.85 -13.25 -3.08
N CYS A 69 -4.59 -12.73 -1.88
CA CYS A 69 -5.37 -13.09 -0.69
C CYS A 69 -6.85 -12.71 -0.84
N LEU A 70 -7.15 -11.51 -1.33
CA LEU A 70 -8.52 -11.07 -1.59
C LEU A 70 -9.21 -11.93 -2.66
N ALA A 71 -8.50 -12.28 -3.73
CA ALA A 71 -9.01 -13.18 -4.77
C ALA A 71 -9.32 -14.57 -4.20
N ALA A 72 -8.43 -15.13 -3.38
CA ALA A 72 -8.66 -16.41 -2.72
C ALA A 72 -9.89 -16.37 -1.80
N ILE A 73 -10.04 -15.33 -0.98
CA ILE A 73 -11.23 -15.14 -0.14
C ILE A 73 -12.50 -15.04 -0.99
N ALA A 74 -12.45 -14.27 -2.08
CA ALA A 74 -13.60 -14.11 -2.98
C ALA A 74 -14.01 -15.43 -3.65
N LEU A 75 -13.04 -16.28 -4.00
CA LEU A 75 -13.30 -17.62 -4.54
C LEU A 75 -13.91 -18.55 -3.48
N LEU A 76 -13.34 -18.56 -2.26
CA LEU A 76 -13.85 -19.38 -1.15
C LEU A 76 -15.25 -18.95 -0.70
N ASN A 77 -15.58 -17.66 -0.78
CA ASN A 77 -16.89 -17.15 -0.40
C ASN A 77 -17.98 -17.38 -1.47
N ARG A 78 -17.59 -17.82 -2.68
CA ARG A 78 -18.53 -18.17 -3.78
C ARG A 78 -18.86 -19.66 -3.86
N GLY A 79 -18.10 -20.52 -3.18
CA GLY A 79 -18.34 -21.96 -3.09
C GLY A 79 -19.16 -22.30 -1.86
#